data_AF-A0A0H1B7X9-F1
#
_entry.id   AF-A0A0H1B7X9-F1
#
_cell.length_a   1.000
_cell.length_b   1.000
_cell.length_c   1.000
_cell.angle_alpha   90.00
_cell.angle_beta   90.00
_cell.angle_gamma   90.00
#
_symmetry.space_group_name_H-M   'P 1'
#
loop_
_entity.id
_entity.type
_entity.pdbx_description
1 polymer ?
#
loop_
_entity_poly.entity_id
_entity_poly.type
_entity_poly.pdbx_seq_one_letter_code
_entity_poly.pdbx_strand_id
1 'polypeptide(L)'
;MFKRFRFRQFRIIKRTTRAQFPQKLMFLVNVIALLATAATASPGEEPNSKRAAPVWKCIEGEFRDHNGLREIHSQFNKLFGEKRLTVAPGQCYVAECNETRFALCNSFTKTLKEISGDRNVAKNTNPKDGSYCRMYLTDVALVYFYGRTNDPIWGDQDKISTRRC
;
A
#
# COMPACT_ATOMS: atom_id res chain seq x y z
N MET A 1 -62.82 -1.67 -28.77
CA MET A 1 -62.54 -2.97 -29.40
C MET A 1 -61.94 -3.89 -28.32
N PHE A 2 -62.62 -4.99 -28.00
CA PHE A 2 -62.26 -5.95 -26.94
C PHE A 2 -60.97 -6.72 -27.26
N LYS A 3 -60.20 -7.09 -26.23
CA LYS A 3 -59.68 -8.47 -26.08
C LYS A 3 -59.29 -8.79 -24.64
N ARG A 4 -60.09 -9.66 -24.03
CA ARG A 4 -59.77 -10.48 -22.85
C ARG A 4 -58.66 -11.47 -23.23
N PHE A 5 -57.78 -11.82 -22.28
CA PHE A 5 -57.25 -13.18 -22.18
C PHE A 5 -57.17 -13.62 -20.72
N ARG A 6 -57.88 -14.70 -20.42
CA ARG A 6 -57.78 -15.55 -19.22
C ARG A 6 -56.95 -16.79 -19.58
N PHE A 7 -56.60 -17.55 -18.54
CA PHE A 7 -56.10 -18.94 -18.47
C PHE A 7 -54.58 -19.04 -18.22
N ARG A 8 -54.03 -19.96 -17.40
CA ARG A 8 -54.55 -21.13 -16.65
C ARG A 8 -53.51 -21.49 -15.57
N GLN A 9 -53.93 -22.16 -14.50
CA GLN A 9 -53.07 -22.77 -13.48
C GLN A 9 -52.18 -23.88 -14.05
N PHE A 10 -51.02 -24.11 -13.42
CA PHE A 10 -50.45 -25.45 -13.23
C PHE A 10 -49.88 -25.60 -11.82
N ARG A 11 -50.43 -26.58 -11.07
CA ARG A 11 -49.85 -27.19 -9.86
C ARG A 11 -48.73 -28.14 -10.29
N ILE A 12 -47.61 -28.20 -9.57
CA ILE A 12 -46.97 -29.49 -9.18
C ILE A 12 -46.34 -29.34 -7.79
N ILE A 13 -46.77 -30.23 -6.91
CA ILE A 13 -46.30 -30.49 -5.54
C ILE A 13 -45.08 -31.41 -5.62
N LYS A 14 -44.02 -31.15 -4.84
CA LYS A 14 -43.14 -32.23 -4.35
C LYS A 14 -42.84 -32.04 -2.86
N ARG A 15 -43.44 -32.94 -2.05
CA ARG A 15 -42.99 -33.36 -0.72
C ARG A 15 -41.56 -33.92 -0.86
N THR A 16 -40.67 -33.84 0.11
CA THR A 16 -40.45 -34.69 1.32
C THR A 16 -38.94 -34.46 1.60
N THR A 17 -38.33 -34.45 2.79
CA THR A 17 -38.49 -35.23 4.02
C THR A 17 -37.59 -34.57 5.08
N ARG A 18 -38.08 -34.45 6.33
CA ARG A 18 -37.24 -34.24 7.52
C ARG A 18 -36.51 -35.55 7.81
N ALA A 19 -35.20 -35.50 8.00
CA ALA A 19 -34.45 -36.58 8.63
C ALA A 19 -33.85 -36.06 9.95
N GLN A 20 -34.24 -36.73 11.03
CA GLN A 20 -33.77 -36.52 12.39
C GLN A 20 -32.32 -36.98 12.52
N PHE A 21 -31.46 -36.15 13.11
CA PHE A 21 -30.11 -36.54 13.53
C PHE A 21 -30.20 -37.19 14.92
N PRO A 22 -29.80 -38.45 15.11
CA PRO A 22 -29.66 -39.02 16.44
C PRO A 22 -28.34 -38.58 17.08
N GLN A 23 -28.44 -38.15 18.34
CA GLN A 23 -27.31 -38.04 19.26
C GLN A 23 -26.78 -39.45 19.57
N LYS A 24 -25.48 -39.69 19.34
CA LYS A 24 -24.73 -40.71 20.07
C LYS A 24 -23.32 -40.21 20.39
N LEU A 25 -23.12 -40.05 21.69
CA LEU A 25 -21.87 -39.98 22.42
C LEU A 25 -21.02 -41.23 22.11
N MET A 26 -19.72 -41.08 21.88
CA MET A 26 -18.66 -41.66 22.72
C MET A 26 -17.26 -41.39 22.16
N PHE A 27 -16.39 -41.03 23.11
CA PHE A 27 -14.95 -40.84 23.05
C PHE A 27 -14.22 -42.01 22.39
N LEU A 28 -13.19 -41.72 21.60
CA LEU A 28 -11.95 -42.52 21.54
C LEU A 28 -10.80 -41.63 21.06
N VAL A 29 -9.84 -41.45 21.97
CA VAL A 29 -8.54 -40.81 21.79
C VAL A 29 -7.71 -41.67 20.84
N ASN A 30 -7.23 -41.10 19.74
CA ASN A 30 -6.11 -41.65 18.98
C ASN A 30 -5.23 -40.49 18.51
N VAL A 31 -4.24 -40.16 19.34
CA VAL A 31 -3.17 -39.22 19.03
C VAL A 31 -2.19 -39.95 18.12
N ILE A 32 -2.30 -39.74 16.81
CA ILE A 32 -1.24 -40.11 15.87
C ILE A 32 -0.23 -38.96 15.90
N ALA A 33 0.89 -39.16 16.60
CA ALA A 33 1.99 -38.22 16.60
C ALA A 33 2.65 -38.21 15.21
N LEU A 34 2.27 -37.25 14.37
CA LEU A 34 2.95 -36.94 13.12
C LEU A 34 4.20 -36.12 13.45
N LEU A 35 5.38 -36.76 13.51
CA LEU A 35 6.66 -36.05 13.59
C LEU A 35 6.97 -35.45 12.22
N ALA A 36 6.48 -34.24 11.97
CA ALA A 36 6.94 -33.43 10.85
C ALA A 36 8.32 -32.85 11.20
N THR A 37 9.38 -33.43 10.66
CA THR A 37 10.72 -32.83 10.69
C THR A 37 10.66 -31.57 9.83
N ALA A 38 10.45 -30.41 10.45
CA ALA A 38 10.61 -29.13 9.80
C ALA A 38 12.10 -28.98 9.45
N ALA A 39 12.45 -29.20 8.19
CA ALA A 39 13.72 -28.74 7.66
C ALA A 39 13.68 -27.20 7.70
N THR A 40 14.21 -26.61 8.76
CA THR A 40 14.58 -25.19 8.77
C THR A 40 15.66 -25.01 7.72
N ALA A 41 15.24 -24.69 6.50
CA ALA A 41 16.12 -24.06 5.54
C ALA A 41 16.57 -22.74 6.16
N SER A 42 17.82 -22.68 6.63
CA SER A 42 18.46 -21.40 6.90
C SER A 42 18.33 -20.54 5.65
N PRO A 43 17.82 -19.30 5.74
CA PRO A 43 17.98 -18.36 4.66
C PRO A 43 19.50 -18.24 4.43
N GLY A 44 19.96 -18.64 3.25
CA GLY A 44 21.31 -18.32 2.81
C GLY A 44 21.43 -16.81 2.83
N GLU A 45 22.27 -16.29 3.72
CA GLU A 45 22.75 -14.92 3.66
C GLU A 45 23.57 -14.79 2.37
N GLU A 46 22.89 -14.31 1.32
CA GLU A 46 23.57 -13.79 0.13
C GLU A 46 24.48 -12.62 0.53
N PRO A 47 25.61 -12.45 -0.20
CA PRO A 47 26.69 -11.60 0.21
C PRO A 47 26.26 -10.14 0.35
N ASN A 48 26.70 -9.55 1.45
CA ASN A 48 26.70 -8.14 1.81
C ASN A 48 27.14 -7.23 0.65
N SER A 49 26.22 -6.95 -0.27
CA SER A 49 26.24 -5.68 -0.99
C SER A 49 25.93 -4.62 0.06
N LYS A 50 26.95 -3.89 0.52
CA LYS A 50 26.80 -2.75 1.43
C LYS A 50 26.02 -1.65 0.72
N ARG A 51 24.71 -1.86 0.53
CA ARG A 51 23.79 -0.83 0.11
C ARG A 51 23.76 0.20 1.23
N ALA A 52 24.16 1.43 0.92
CA ALA A 52 24.09 2.52 1.88
C ALA A 52 22.69 2.57 2.48
N ALA A 53 22.61 2.78 3.79
CA ALA A 53 21.33 2.91 4.47
C ALA A 53 20.52 4.03 3.80
N PRO A 54 19.19 3.88 3.69
CA PRO A 54 18.31 4.95 3.28
C PRO A 54 18.57 6.22 4.09
N VAL A 55 18.83 7.34 3.42
CA VAL A 55 19.04 8.64 4.06
C VAL A 55 18.30 9.71 3.27
N TRP A 56 17.61 10.59 4.00
CA TRP A 56 17.04 11.81 3.43
C TRP A 56 18.17 12.79 3.10
N LYS A 57 18.18 13.27 1.86
CA LYS A 57 19.01 14.38 1.43
C LYS A 57 18.17 15.65 1.53
N CYS A 58 18.46 16.49 2.52
CA CYS A 58 17.70 17.71 2.79
C CYS A 58 18.58 18.95 2.59
N ILE A 59 17.93 20.09 2.37
CA ILE A 59 18.57 21.40 2.56
C ILE A 59 18.58 21.71 4.06
N GLU A 60 19.65 22.32 4.56
CA GLU A 60 19.69 22.77 5.96
C GLU A 60 18.53 23.74 6.25
N GLY A 61 17.88 23.57 7.40
CA GLY A 61 16.88 24.52 7.88
C GLY A 61 15.88 23.85 8.82
N GLU A 62 15.38 24.61 9.79
CA GLU A 62 14.43 24.14 10.79
C GLU A 62 13.09 23.75 10.15
N PHE A 63 12.94 22.49 9.75
CA PHE A 63 11.69 21.96 9.25
C PHE A 63 11.38 20.59 9.87
N ARG A 64 10.08 20.30 9.84
CA ARG A 64 9.32 19.40 10.72
C ARG A 64 9.97 18.05 11.01
N ASP A 65 9.76 17.67 12.28
CA ASP A 65 10.17 16.42 12.91
C ASP A 65 9.58 15.17 12.21
N HIS A 66 10.24 14.03 12.41
CA HIS A 66 9.84 12.69 11.96
C HIS A 66 8.33 12.37 12.13
N ASN A 67 7.67 12.86 13.17
CA ASN A 67 6.23 12.71 13.40
C ASN A 67 5.41 13.39 12.30
N GLY A 68 5.80 14.58 11.86
CA GLY A 68 5.16 15.28 10.75
C GLY A 68 5.24 14.47 9.45
N LEU A 69 6.38 13.82 9.20
CA LEU A 69 6.55 12.90 8.07
C LEU A 69 5.61 11.69 8.17
N ARG A 70 5.49 11.08 9.35
CA ARG A 70 4.59 9.93 9.57
C ARG A 70 3.12 10.32 9.39
N GLU A 71 2.74 11.51 9.84
CA GLU A 71 1.38 12.03 9.70
C GLU A 71 1.03 12.27 8.22
N ILE A 72 1.86 13.04 7.49
CA ILE A 72 1.58 13.30 6.07
C ILE A 72 1.63 12.02 5.23
N HIS A 73 2.47 11.05 5.59
CA HIS A 73 2.49 9.74 4.95
C HIS A 73 1.14 9.02 5.14
N SER A 74 0.55 9.06 6.33
CA SER A 74 -0.79 8.50 6.57
C SER A 74 -1.84 9.17 5.67
N GLN A 75 -1.79 10.50 5.54
CA GLN A 75 -2.70 11.24 4.67
C GLN A 75 -2.49 10.88 3.19
N PHE A 76 -1.24 10.75 2.75
CA PHE A 76 -0.92 10.28 1.41
C PHE A 76 -1.55 8.93 1.10
N ASN A 77 -1.46 7.98 2.03
CA ASN A 77 -2.09 6.66 1.90
C ASN A 77 -3.62 6.74 1.83
N LYS A 78 -4.26 7.65 2.57
CA LYS A 78 -5.71 7.87 2.46
C LYS A 78 -6.09 8.45 1.10
N LEU A 79 -5.29 9.38 0.59
CA LEU A 79 -5.58 10.11 -0.65
C LEU A 79 -5.30 9.29 -1.91
N PHE A 80 -4.23 8.51 -1.94
CA PHE A 80 -3.79 7.75 -3.13
C PHE A 80 -3.91 6.23 -2.99
N GLY A 81 -4.29 5.76 -1.79
CA GLY A 81 -4.32 4.35 -1.45
C GLY A 81 -2.97 3.82 -0.95
N GLU A 82 -3.04 2.69 -0.25
CA GLU A 82 -1.87 1.96 0.26
C GLU A 82 -1.25 1.04 -0.79
N LYS A 83 -1.94 0.82 -1.92
CA LYS A 83 -1.43 0.01 -3.02
C LYS A 83 -0.25 0.73 -3.68
N ARG A 84 0.67 -0.09 -4.22
CA ARG A 84 1.79 0.36 -5.05
C ARG A 84 1.27 1.20 -6.22
N LEU A 85 1.77 2.42 -6.33
CA LEU A 85 1.41 3.33 -7.41
C LEU A 85 2.17 2.98 -8.69
N THR A 86 1.50 3.13 -9.82
CA THR A 86 2.15 3.15 -11.15
C THR A 86 2.32 4.60 -11.53
N VAL A 87 3.56 5.05 -11.70
CA VAL A 87 3.94 6.45 -11.87
C VAL A 87 4.53 6.63 -13.26
N ALA A 88 3.87 7.41 -14.11
CA ALA A 88 4.34 7.71 -15.47
C ALA A 88 5.60 8.60 -15.46
N PRO A 89 6.35 8.69 -16.58
CA PRO A 89 7.53 9.56 -16.67
C PRO A 89 7.20 11.01 -16.33
N GLY A 90 7.95 11.59 -15.38
CA GLY A 90 7.76 12.96 -14.90
C GLY A 90 6.53 13.17 -14.01
N GLN A 91 5.72 12.14 -13.76
CA GLN A 91 4.53 12.23 -12.93
C GLN A 91 4.89 12.27 -11.45
N CYS A 92 4.14 13.06 -10.69
CA CYS A 92 4.17 13.08 -9.24
C CYS A 92 2.78 12.86 -8.66
N TYR A 93 2.71 12.06 -7.60
CA TYR A 93 1.57 12.05 -6.68
C TYR A 93 1.96 12.86 -5.45
N VAL A 94 1.15 13.85 -5.07
CA VAL A 94 1.47 14.80 -3.99
C VAL A 94 0.30 14.88 -3.02
N ALA A 95 0.56 14.61 -1.75
CA ALA A 95 -0.36 14.94 -0.67
C ALA A 95 0.10 16.23 0.00
N GLU A 96 -0.79 17.21 0.09
CA GLU A 96 -0.56 18.47 0.81
C GLU A 96 -1.53 18.56 1.99
N CYS A 97 -1.00 18.79 3.18
CA CYS A 97 -1.78 18.94 4.40
C CYS A 97 -1.17 20.05 5.26
N ASN A 98 -1.98 21.07 5.55
CA ASN A 98 -1.50 22.29 6.20
C ASN A 98 -0.30 22.86 5.43
N GLU A 99 0.83 23.07 6.12
CA GLU A 99 2.08 23.57 5.54
C GLU A 99 3.05 22.46 5.14
N THR A 100 2.58 21.21 5.10
CA THR A 100 3.43 20.02 4.88
C THR A 100 2.99 19.29 3.62
N ARG A 101 3.94 18.65 2.94
CA ARG A 101 3.61 17.75 1.85
C ARG A 101 4.50 16.53 1.79
N PHE A 102 3.98 15.50 1.16
CA PHE A 102 4.69 14.28 0.83
C PHE A 102 4.39 13.89 -0.61
N ALA A 103 5.43 13.52 -1.37
CA ALA A 103 5.26 13.14 -2.76
C ALA A 103 6.05 11.90 -3.14
N LEU A 104 5.53 11.19 -4.14
CA LEU A 104 6.24 10.17 -4.90
C LEU A 104 6.28 10.62 -6.36
N CYS A 105 7.49 10.79 -6.89
CA CYS A 105 7.72 11.21 -8.27
C CYS A 105 8.56 10.20 -9.04
N ASN A 106 8.30 10.09 -10.33
CA ASN A 106 9.12 9.30 -11.24
C ASN A 106 10.04 10.21 -12.05
N SER A 107 11.34 10.13 -11.77
CA SER A 107 12.39 10.88 -12.47
C SER A 107 13.00 10.22 -13.68
N PHE A 108 12.39 9.13 -14.11
CA PHE A 108 12.85 8.36 -15.23
C PHE A 108 11.98 8.56 -16.47
N THR A 109 12.51 8.13 -17.61
CA THR A 109 11.83 8.24 -18.91
C THR A 109 10.81 7.13 -19.16
N LYS A 110 10.70 6.15 -18.25
CA LYS A 110 9.77 5.01 -18.34
C LYS A 110 8.78 5.02 -17.19
N THR A 111 7.58 4.49 -17.41
CA THR A 111 6.62 4.25 -16.34
C THR A 111 7.18 3.25 -15.33
N LEU A 112 7.08 3.57 -14.05
CA LEU A 112 7.59 2.74 -12.96
C LEU A 112 6.49 2.37 -12.00
N LYS A 113 6.61 1.18 -11.43
CA LYS A 113 5.77 0.76 -10.32
C LYS A 113 6.54 0.95 -9.03
N GLU A 114 5.90 1.58 -8.07
CA GLU A 114 6.43 1.72 -6.71
C GLU A 114 6.76 0.34 -6.12
N ILE A 115 7.92 0.27 -5.48
CA ILE A 115 8.42 -0.95 -4.86
C ILE A 115 7.71 -1.14 -3.53
N SER A 116 7.35 -2.40 -3.25
CA SER A 116 6.61 -2.73 -2.03
C SER A 116 7.45 -2.42 -0.81
N GLY A 117 6.88 -1.67 0.15
CA GLY A 117 7.55 -1.33 1.41
C GLY A 117 8.41 -0.06 1.35
N ASP A 118 8.82 0.43 0.18
CA ASP A 118 9.67 1.61 0.05
C ASP A 118 9.04 2.85 0.72
N ARG A 119 7.75 3.08 0.52
CA ARG A 119 7.04 4.18 1.19
C ARG A 119 7.13 4.10 2.72
N ASN A 120 7.11 2.89 3.27
CA ASN A 120 7.30 2.66 4.71
C ASN A 120 8.74 2.88 5.15
N VAL A 121 9.73 2.58 4.30
CA VAL A 121 11.13 2.92 4.59
C VAL A 121 11.30 4.44 4.62
N ALA A 122 10.73 5.15 3.65
CA ALA A 122 10.76 6.61 3.59
C ALA A 122 10.17 7.23 4.86
N LYS A 123 8.95 6.81 5.27
CA LYS A 123 8.31 7.34 6.48
C LYS A 123 9.07 7.03 7.78
N ASN A 124 9.79 5.90 7.83
CA ASN A 124 10.48 5.43 9.03
C ASN A 124 11.92 5.94 9.13
N THR A 125 12.46 6.54 8.07
CA THR A 125 13.77 7.17 8.10
C THR A 125 13.64 8.61 8.54
N ASN A 126 14.41 9.03 9.56
CA ASN A 126 14.31 10.37 10.13
C ASN A 126 14.93 11.43 9.17
N PRO A 127 14.18 12.46 8.74
CA PRO A 127 14.72 13.56 7.92
C PRO A 127 15.67 14.49 8.69
N LYS A 128 15.83 14.32 10.00
CA LYS A 128 16.52 15.22 10.93
C LYS A 128 15.89 16.63 10.86
N ASP A 129 16.70 17.66 11.05
CA ASP A 129 16.30 19.06 11.03
C ASP A 129 16.50 19.65 9.62
N GLY A 130 16.09 18.90 8.60
CA GLY A 130 16.23 19.27 7.20
C GLY A 130 14.95 19.84 6.63
N SER A 131 15.06 20.91 5.84
CA SER A 131 13.98 21.41 4.99
C SER A 131 14.12 20.88 3.58
N TYR A 132 13.01 20.71 2.87
CA TYR A 132 13.01 20.19 1.50
C TYR A 132 13.86 18.93 1.29
N CYS A 133 13.35 17.80 1.79
CA CYS A 133 14.02 16.52 1.79
C CYS A 133 13.64 15.68 0.57
N ARG A 134 14.62 14.98 0.00
CA ARG A 134 14.42 13.95 -1.01
C ARG A 134 15.10 12.63 -0.63
N MET A 135 14.48 11.52 -0.97
CA MET A 135 15.02 10.19 -0.73
C MET A 135 14.95 9.34 -1.99
N TYR A 136 16.08 8.71 -2.29
CA TYR A 136 16.20 7.67 -3.29
C TYR A 136 16.43 6.37 -2.52
N LEU A 137 15.48 5.44 -2.61
CA LEU A 137 15.60 4.16 -1.93
C LEU A 137 16.39 3.19 -2.81
N THR A 138 15.84 2.78 -3.94
CA THR A 138 16.53 1.98 -4.97
C THR A 138 17.22 2.85 -6.01
N ASP A 139 17.84 2.22 -7.01
CA ASP A 139 18.51 2.92 -8.10
C ASP A 139 17.57 3.91 -8.82
N VAL A 140 17.78 5.17 -8.41
CA VAL A 140 17.68 6.47 -9.09
C VAL A 140 16.37 6.93 -9.74
N ALA A 141 15.32 6.12 -9.75
CA ALA A 141 14.20 6.40 -10.66
C ALA A 141 12.89 6.87 -9.97
N LEU A 142 12.61 6.38 -8.76
CA LEU A 142 11.51 6.88 -7.94
C LEU A 142 12.06 7.70 -6.77
N VAL A 143 11.51 8.89 -6.59
CA VAL A 143 11.97 9.86 -5.60
C VAL A 143 10.83 10.17 -4.65
N TYR A 144 11.10 10.04 -3.36
CA TYR A 144 10.21 10.52 -2.31
C TYR A 144 10.60 11.93 -1.92
N PHE A 145 9.61 12.81 -1.74
CA PHE A 145 9.80 14.16 -1.25
C PHE A 145 9.05 14.36 0.06
N TYR A 146 9.66 15.12 0.97
CA TYR A 146 9.06 15.61 2.18
C TYR A 146 9.49 17.06 2.41
N GLY A 147 8.54 17.96 2.68
CA GLY A 147 8.86 19.37 2.79
C GLY A 147 7.63 20.23 3.03
N ARG A 148 7.79 21.53 2.83
CA ARG A 148 6.72 22.52 2.84
C ARG A 148 5.93 22.47 1.54
N THR A 149 4.68 22.93 1.60
CA THR A 149 3.83 23.10 0.40
C THR A 149 4.48 23.98 -0.66
N ASN A 150 5.23 25.01 -0.25
CA ASN A 150 5.90 25.96 -1.14
C ASN A 150 7.29 25.53 -1.63
N ASP A 151 7.83 24.41 -1.14
CA ASP A 151 9.12 23.93 -1.63
C ASP A 151 8.97 23.53 -3.13
N PRO A 152 10.02 23.48 -3.94
CA PRO A 152 9.90 22.96 -5.31
C PRO A 152 9.70 21.43 -5.31
N ILE A 153 8.90 20.85 -6.20
CA ILE A 153 8.90 19.39 -6.45
C ILE A 153 9.54 19.16 -7.81
N TRP A 154 10.38 18.14 -7.91
CA TRP A 154 10.88 17.71 -9.21
C TRP A 154 9.77 16.91 -9.91
N GLY A 155 9.28 17.41 -11.04
CA GLY A 155 8.22 16.78 -11.82
C GLY A 155 7.87 17.64 -13.04
N ASP A 156 7.26 17.00 -14.03
CA ASP A 156 6.58 17.70 -15.13
C ASP A 156 5.33 18.35 -14.55
N GLN A 157 5.23 19.68 -14.58
CA GLN A 157 4.18 20.44 -13.90
C GLN A 157 2.78 19.99 -14.32
N ASP A 158 2.63 19.60 -15.60
CA ASP A 158 1.36 19.11 -16.15
C ASP A 158 0.98 17.70 -15.68
N LYS A 159 1.89 17.01 -14.98
CA LYS A 159 1.71 15.64 -14.47
C LYS A 159 1.80 15.55 -12.95
N ILE A 160 1.62 16.67 -12.27
CA ILE A 160 1.52 16.69 -10.81
C ILE A 160 0.06 16.46 -10.40
N SER A 161 -0.20 15.32 -9.79
CA SER A 161 -1.48 14.98 -9.18
C SER A 161 -1.46 15.36 -7.69
N THR A 162 -1.79 16.61 -7.39
CA THR A 162 -1.91 17.09 -6.01
C THR A 162 -3.29 16.79 -5.44
N ARG A 163 -3.33 16.23 -4.24
CA ARG A 163 -4.53 16.08 -3.43
C ARG A 163 -4.29 16.72 -2.07
N ARG A 164 -5.28 17.47 -1.58
CA ARG A 164 -5.24 18.09 -0.27
C ARG A 164 -5.98 17.23 0.74
N CYS A 165 -5.43 17.14 1.94
CA CYS A 165 -6.27 16.97 3.12
C CYS A 165 -6.61 18.36 3.70
#